data_AF-A0A8C8J6P3-F1
#
_entry.id   AF-A0A8C8J6P3-F1
#
_cell.length_a   1.000
_cell.length_b   1.000
_cell.length_c   1.000
_cell.angle_alpha   90.00
_cell.angle_beta   90.00
_cell.angle_gamma   90.00
#
_symmetry.space_group_name_H-M   'P 1'
#
loop_
_entity.id
_entity.type
_entity.pdbx_description
1 polymer ?
#
loop_
_entity_poly.entity_id
_entity_poly.type
_entity_poly.pdbx_seq_one_letter_code
_entity_poly.pdbx_strand_id
1 'polypeptide(L)'
;MARKEEPLRAVYKSIGLLSWTTKGISTRNTALCQRTEVIEVLMEAVSSGPHRASGFLSSFKRRLSSTLTFQWGVYSKPSPANTLEVFILFCFCLIIGAAIGGLLHVWMVYSLNYQPFPSMVVSSTWGCIVVLLLLLLHPVRCVLSISVPSLGTKQGRKILISTALVIVVTSCIPNMTRNLSRSVDMIKCSSHSTAERILASTSQVNNALHDMKNFMGSIPRVVNSDRFLQIEQNVDVEEMKMGIRNASARLKAEFKAMQDTLEVTGHVAQKVIASSFIMLLLGSSASYLVRKRLVRTRGWRMTQRELRRCLWGGTILGFYCLVCALVLGLDHLIYSVLQTSLSWAQDIPEVKTTISLRVKITILIIGFIREPLGEMNKEYRYRILLLPPDCVRPLSPPDPSLLATTAALFLTALVMILGEVFSRRIRRKICSSFYRDREEERALYLRNKILLKLEDEGNIS
;
A
#
# COMPACT_ATOMS: atom_id res chain seq x y z
N MET A 1 60.49 -18.22 31.69
CA MET A 1 59.94 -16.87 31.44
C MET A 1 58.45 -16.99 31.11
N ALA A 2 57.61 -16.77 32.12
CA ALA A 2 56.15 -16.76 31.98
C ALA A 2 55.71 -15.54 31.16
N ARG A 3 55.09 -15.77 30.00
CA ARG A 3 54.46 -14.73 29.20
C ARG A 3 53.02 -14.60 29.68
N LYS A 4 52.73 -13.51 30.41
CA LYS A 4 51.40 -13.16 30.94
C LYS A 4 50.32 -13.40 29.87
N GLU A 5 49.36 -14.25 30.21
CA GLU A 5 48.15 -14.48 29.44
C GLU A 5 47.26 -13.21 29.46
N GLU A 6 46.80 -12.77 28.29
CA GLU A 6 45.82 -11.70 28.16
C GLU A 6 44.43 -12.16 28.64
N PRO A 7 43.72 -11.38 29.47
CA PRO A 7 42.42 -11.76 30.04
C PRO A 7 41.29 -11.92 29.00
N LEU A 8 41.45 -11.38 27.78
CA LEU A 8 40.49 -11.53 26.68
C LEU A 8 40.38 -12.98 26.17
N ARG A 9 41.45 -13.77 26.28
CA ARG A 9 41.48 -15.16 25.80
C ARG A 9 40.63 -16.09 26.66
N ALA A 10 40.45 -15.77 27.94
CA ALA A 10 39.59 -16.49 28.87
C ALA A 10 38.09 -16.27 28.59
N VAL A 11 37.70 -15.05 28.20
CA VAL A 11 36.30 -14.71 27.87
C VAL A 11 35.83 -15.45 26.61
N TYR A 12 36.68 -15.57 25.59
CA TYR A 12 36.35 -16.34 24.38
C TYR A 12 36.27 -17.86 24.62
N LYS A 13 36.95 -18.38 25.65
CA LYS A 13 36.93 -19.80 26.01
C LYS A 13 35.70 -20.17 26.84
N SER A 14 35.19 -19.24 27.66
CA SER A 14 33.97 -19.41 28.47
C SER A 14 32.67 -19.50 27.66
N ILE A 15 32.65 -18.99 26.41
CA ILE A 15 31.46 -18.99 25.53
C ILE A 15 31.42 -20.25 24.62
N GLY A 16 32.33 -21.22 24.79
CA GLY A 16 32.27 -22.51 24.07
C GLY A 16 32.56 -22.44 22.56
N LEU A 17 33.29 -21.41 22.10
CA LEU A 17 33.53 -21.15 20.67
C LEU A 17 34.93 -21.52 20.15
N LEU A 18 35.79 -22.15 20.97
CA LEU A 18 37.13 -22.58 20.57
C LEU A 18 37.30 -24.08 20.77
N SER A 19 36.79 -24.85 19.80
CA SER A 19 37.41 -26.11 19.42
C SER A 19 38.06 -25.89 18.06
N TRP A 20 39.16 -26.60 17.82
CA TRP A 20 39.92 -26.71 16.56
C TRP A 20 41.15 -25.80 16.44
N THR A 21 42.24 -26.36 16.95
CA THR A 21 43.64 -25.96 16.78
C THR A 21 44.11 -26.09 15.33
N THR A 22 44.96 -25.14 14.98
CA THR A 22 45.71 -24.93 13.74
C THR A 22 46.59 -26.11 13.31
N LYS A 23 46.59 -26.45 12.01
CA LYS A 23 47.76 -27.00 11.30
C LYS A 23 48.19 -26.01 10.22
N GLY A 24 49.42 -25.52 10.35
CA GLY A 24 50.00 -24.52 9.45
C GLY A 24 50.32 -25.12 8.08
N ILE A 25 49.93 -24.39 7.02
CA ILE A 25 50.44 -24.58 5.66
C ILE A 25 50.73 -23.20 5.09
N SER A 26 51.94 -23.07 4.53
CA SER A 26 52.49 -21.86 3.91
C SER A 26 51.61 -21.36 2.76
N THR A 27 51.00 -20.18 2.90
CA THR A 27 50.18 -19.54 1.87
C THR A 27 50.65 -18.11 1.61
N ARG A 28 51.74 -17.94 0.84
CA ARG A 28 52.11 -16.61 0.31
C ARG A 28 51.53 -16.30 -1.08
N ASN A 29 51.17 -17.32 -1.88
CA ASN A 29 50.79 -17.10 -3.28
C ASN A 29 49.30 -17.31 -3.63
N THR A 30 48.48 -17.88 -2.75
CA THR A 30 47.01 -17.99 -2.94
C THR A 30 46.22 -16.78 -2.41
N ALA A 31 46.80 -16.02 -1.47
CA ALA A 31 46.12 -14.91 -0.80
C ALA A 31 45.80 -13.71 -1.72
N LEU A 32 46.46 -13.58 -2.87
CA LEU A 32 46.19 -12.50 -3.83
C LEU A 32 44.94 -12.76 -4.70
N CYS A 33 44.54 -14.01 -4.92
CA CYS A 33 43.50 -14.35 -5.92
C CYS A 33 42.06 -14.17 -5.40
N GLN A 34 41.84 -14.03 -4.08
CA GLN A 34 40.50 -13.87 -3.49
C GLN A 34 40.20 -12.46 -2.98
N ARG A 35 41.10 -11.47 -3.16
CA ARG A 35 40.93 -10.12 -2.59
C ARG A 35 39.86 -9.25 -3.26
N THR A 36 39.37 -9.58 -4.45
CA THR A 36 38.63 -8.62 -5.30
C THR A 36 37.20 -9.00 -5.71
N GLU A 37 36.74 -10.23 -5.45
CA GLU A 37 35.56 -10.77 -6.14
C GLU A 37 34.18 -10.14 -5.80
N VAL A 38 33.98 -9.55 -4.61
CA VAL A 38 32.69 -8.95 -4.20
C VAL A 38 32.49 -7.59 -4.89
N ILE A 39 33.50 -6.73 -4.82
CA ILE A 39 33.46 -5.38 -5.37
C ILE A 39 33.64 -5.41 -6.89
N GLU A 40 34.44 -6.32 -7.44
CA GLU A 40 34.49 -6.52 -8.89
C GLU A 40 33.13 -6.94 -9.46
N VAL A 41 32.36 -7.81 -8.81
CA VAL A 41 31.02 -8.18 -9.32
C VAL A 41 30.00 -7.06 -9.19
N LEU A 42 30.05 -6.26 -8.12
CA LEU A 42 29.23 -5.05 -8.00
C LEU A 42 29.62 -4.01 -9.08
N MET A 43 30.91 -3.88 -9.36
CA MET A 43 31.45 -2.96 -10.36
C MET A 43 31.23 -3.44 -11.80
N GLU A 44 31.26 -4.74 -12.07
CA GLU A 44 30.90 -5.38 -13.35
C GLU A 44 29.41 -5.21 -13.63
N ALA A 45 28.54 -5.36 -12.62
CA ALA A 45 27.09 -5.14 -12.76
C ALA A 45 26.74 -3.67 -13.08
N VAL A 46 27.55 -2.71 -12.63
CA VAL A 46 27.43 -1.28 -12.96
C VAL A 46 28.07 -0.96 -14.33
N SER A 47 28.90 -1.85 -14.88
CA SER A 47 29.73 -1.62 -16.06
C SER A 47 29.17 -2.14 -17.38
N SER A 48 27.99 -2.77 -17.40
CA SER A 48 27.36 -3.27 -18.64
C SER A 48 26.67 -2.17 -19.44
N GLY A 49 27.35 -1.02 -19.63
CA GLY A 49 26.95 0.08 -20.51
C GLY A 49 28.07 0.37 -21.52
N PRO A 50 27.74 0.87 -22.73
CA PRO A 50 28.64 0.82 -23.89
C PRO A 50 29.94 1.59 -23.65
N HIS A 51 31.04 0.97 -24.09
CA HIS A 51 32.42 1.42 -23.96
C HIS A 51 32.67 2.77 -24.65
N ARG A 52 32.56 3.88 -23.91
CA ARG A 52 33.36 5.09 -24.12
C ARG A 52 33.32 6.04 -22.91
N ALA A 53 33.88 5.60 -21.78
CA ALA A 53 34.07 6.50 -20.64
C ALA A 53 35.33 7.36 -20.87
N SER A 54 35.19 8.68 -20.78
CA SER A 54 36.28 9.66 -20.80
C SER A 54 37.37 9.31 -19.77
N GLY A 55 38.63 9.67 -20.05
CA GLY A 55 39.79 9.30 -19.20
C GLY A 55 39.67 9.70 -17.72
N PHE A 56 38.85 10.71 -17.43
CA PHE A 56 38.53 11.13 -16.07
C PHE A 56 37.64 10.11 -15.32
N LEU A 57 36.58 9.61 -15.96
CA LEU A 57 35.69 8.60 -15.38
C LEU A 57 36.42 7.28 -15.10
N SER A 58 37.34 6.87 -15.98
CA SER A 58 38.09 5.63 -15.80
C SER A 58 39.12 5.73 -14.66
N SER A 59 39.78 6.88 -14.50
CA SER A 59 40.68 7.16 -13.38
C SER A 59 39.93 7.25 -12.05
N PHE A 60 38.79 7.95 -12.02
CA PHE A 60 37.91 8.04 -10.85
C PHE A 60 37.37 6.65 -10.44
N LYS A 61 36.86 5.86 -11.39
CA LYS A 61 36.39 4.48 -11.16
C LYS A 61 37.49 3.60 -10.54
N ARG A 62 38.73 3.72 -11.02
CA ARG A 62 39.85 2.92 -10.51
C ARG A 62 40.22 3.30 -9.07
N ARG A 63 40.29 4.60 -8.75
CA ARG A 63 40.55 5.10 -7.39
C ARG A 63 39.44 4.72 -6.42
N LEU A 64 38.18 4.84 -6.84
CA LEU A 64 37.02 4.43 -6.05
C LEU A 64 37.03 2.92 -5.79
N SER A 65 37.32 2.10 -6.82
CA SER A 65 37.45 0.64 -6.69
C SER A 65 38.47 0.25 -5.63
N SER A 66 39.66 0.82 -5.71
CA SER A 66 40.77 0.51 -4.82
C SER A 66 40.41 0.85 -3.37
N THR A 67 39.82 2.03 -3.16
CA THR A 67 39.43 2.50 -1.83
C THR A 67 38.33 1.61 -1.22
N LEU A 68 37.28 1.28 -1.99
CA LEU A 68 36.21 0.40 -1.54
C LEU A 68 36.73 -1.00 -1.23
N THR A 69 37.65 -1.52 -2.04
CA THR A 69 38.22 -2.87 -1.85
C THR A 69 39.04 -2.95 -0.58
N PHE A 70 39.82 -1.91 -0.30
CA PHE A 70 40.56 -1.80 0.95
C PHE A 70 39.64 -1.72 2.17
N GLN A 71 38.63 -0.83 2.14
CA GLN A 71 37.67 -0.66 3.24
C GLN A 71 36.85 -1.93 3.50
N TRP A 72 36.36 -2.60 2.45
CA TRP A 72 35.64 -3.86 2.56
C TRP A 72 36.51 -4.98 3.11
N GLY A 73 37.79 -5.01 2.73
CA GLY A 73 38.79 -5.91 3.28
C GLY A 73 38.98 -5.73 4.79
N VAL A 74 39.04 -4.49 5.28
CA VAL A 74 39.12 -4.19 6.72
C VAL A 74 37.83 -4.60 7.44
N TYR A 75 36.66 -4.30 6.87
CA TYR A 75 35.36 -4.60 7.48
C TYR A 75 35.08 -6.11 7.61
N SER A 76 35.49 -6.91 6.62
CA SER A 76 35.22 -8.35 6.57
C SER A 76 36.21 -9.22 7.35
N LYS A 77 37.35 -8.68 7.79
CA LYS A 77 38.32 -9.40 8.63
C LYS A 77 37.81 -9.58 10.07
N PRO A 78 38.11 -10.73 10.72
CA PRO A 78 37.72 -10.99 12.11
C PRO A 78 38.44 -10.10 13.12
N SER A 79 39.75 -9.90 12.96
CA SER A 79 40.57 -9.05 13.83
C SER A 79 41.35 -8.03 12.99
N PRO A 80 41.26 -6.72 13.28
CA PRO A 80 42.10 -5.71 12.65
C PRO A 80 43.56 -5.90 13.08
N ALA A 81 44.51 -5.71 12.15
CA ALA A 81 45.92 -5.94 12.40
C ALA A 81 46.65 -4.73 13.02
N ASN A 82 46.21 -3.51 12.65
CA ASN A 82 46.88 -2.25 13.01
C ASN A 82 45.88 -1.23 13.57
N THR A 83 46.36 -0.24 14.32
CA THR A 83 45.53 0.86 14.88
C THR A 83 44.75 1.62 13.82
N LEU A 84 45.33 1.80 12.63
CA LEU A 84 44.63 2.42 11.48
C LEU A 84 43.43 1.56 11.01
N GLU A 85 43.58 0.24 10.94
CA GLU A 85 42.47 -0.66 10.56
C GLU A 85 41.36 -0.62 11.62
N VAL A 86 41.71 -0.53 12.91
CA VAL A 86 40.74 -0.35 14.01
C VAL A 86 39.95 0.95 13.83
N PHE A 87 40.63 2.06 13.55
CA PHE A 87 40.00 3.35 13.34
C PHE A 87 39.05 3.33 12.14
N ILE A 88 39.48 2.78 11.00
CA ILE A 88 38.65 2.66 9.79
C ILE A 88 37.40 1.81 10.05
N LEU A 89 37.57 0.67 10.73
CA LEU A 89 36.47 -0.20 11.13
C LEU A 89 35.48 0.55 12.04
N PHE A 90 35.98 1.31 13.02
CA PHE A 90 35.17 2.13 13.90
C PHE A 90 34.36 3.18 13.15
N CYS A 91 34.98 3.95 12.26
CA CYS A 91 34.26 4.91 11.42
C CYS A 91 33.17 4.24 10.57
N PHE A 92 33.44 3.06 10.00
CA PHE A 92 32.45 2.35 9.18
C PHE A 92 31.27 1.84 10.02
N CYS A 93 31.55 1.27 11.20
CA CYS A 93 30.51 0.86 12.15
C CYS A 93 29.68 2.04 12.64
N LEU A 94 30.30 3.21 12.90
CA LEU A 94 29.60 4.44 13.26
C LEU A 94 28.65 4.90 12.16
N ILE A 95 29.09 4.91 10.89
CA ILE A 95 28.24 5.29 9.76
C ILE A 95 27.03 4.36 9.66
N ILE A 96 27.27 3.04 9.75
CA ILE A 96 26.19 2.04 9.71
C ILE A 96 25.23 2.22 10.90
N GLY A 97 25.76 2.37 12.12
CA GLY A 97 24.96 2.54 13.32
C GLY A 97 24.14 3.82 13.31
N ALA A 98 24.72 4.94 12.86
CA ALA A 98 24.03 6.20 12.68
C ALA A 98 22.93 6.10 11.61
N ALA A 99 23.19 5.41 10.49
CA ALA A 99 22.18 5.18 9.46
C ALA A 99 21.00 4.35 9.99
N ILE A 100 21.28 3.24 10.70
CA ILE A 100 20.23 2.37 11.28
C ILE A 100 19.46 3.10 12.39
N GLY A 101 20.15 3.84 13.27
CA GLY A 101 19.54 4.66 14.31
C GLY A 101 18.68 5.78 13.72
N GLY A 102 19.18 6.49 12.71
CA GLY A 102 18.43 7.54 12.02
C GLY A 102 17.17 7.02 11.33
N LEU A 103 17.26 5.87 10.65
CA LEU A 103 16.09 5.19 10.07
C LEU A 103 15.06 4.81 11.15
N LEU A 104 15.52 4.31 12.30
CA LEU A 104 14.66 3.98 13.44
C LEU A 104 13.98 5.24 14.00
N HIS A 105 14.71 6.36 14.12
CA HIS A 105 14.16 7.64 14.57
C HIS A 105 13.06 8.14 13.64
N VAL A 106 13.33 8.18 12.33
CA VAL A 106 12.35 8.58 11.31
C VAL A 106 11.11 7.69 11.37
N TRP A 107 11.30 6.37 11.49
CA TRP A 107 10.17 5.45 11.62
C TRP A 107 9.34 5.70 12.89
N MET A 108 10.00 5.92 14.03
CA MET A 108 9.34 6.20 15.32
C MET A 108 8.56 7.52 15.30
N VAL A 109 9.12 8.58 14.72
CA VAL A 109 8.45 9.90 14.63
C VAL A 109 7.31 9.87 13.63
N TYR A 110 7.57 9.45 12.39
CA TYR A 110 6.58 9.58 11.32
C TYR A 110 5.57 8.43 11.26
N SER A 111 5.97 7.19 11.58
CA SER A 111 5.06 6.03 11.49
C SER A 111 4.41 5.65 12.82
N LEU A 112 5.10 5.90 13.95
CA LEU A 112 4.56 5.60 15.28
C LEU A 112 4.04 6.83 16.03
N ASN A 113 4.22 8.04 15.45
CA ASN A 113 3.76 9.31 16.01
C ASN A 113 4.28 9.57 17.43
N TYR A 114 5.50 9.11 17.75
CA TYR A 114 6.15 9.41 19.01
C TYR A 114 6.71 10.84 19.01
N GLN A 115 6.72 11.45 20.19
CA GLN A 115 7.40 12.72 20.41
C GLN A 115 8.89 12.63 19.98
N PRO A 116 9.46 13.67 19.34
CA PRO A 116 10.81 13.60 18.80
C PRO A 116 11.88 13.31 19.84
N PHE A 117 11.75 13.89 21.05
CA PHE A 117 12.76 13.76 22.09
C PHE A 117 12.92 12.32 22.62
N PRO A 118 11.86 11.63 23.10
CA PRO A 118 11.96 10.21 23.48
C PRO A 118 12.41 9.31 22.32
N SER A 119 11.92 9.56 21.11
CA SER A 119 12.33 8.80 19.91
C SER A 119 13.82 8.92 19.64
N MET A 120 14.38 10.13 19.75
CA MET A 120 15.81 10.38 19.58
C MET A 120 16.63 9.59 20.60
N VAL A 121 16.24 9.59 21.88
CA VAL A 121 16.96 8.83 22.93
C VAL A 121 16.95 7.33 22.65
N VAL A 122 15.79 6.74 22.34
CA VAL A 122 15.67 5.30 22.02
C VAL A 122 16.45 4.94 20.75
N SER A 123 16.39 5.77 19.73
CA SER A 123 17.10 5.52 18.46
C SER A 123 18.61 5.64 18.58
N SER A 124 19.12 6.61 19.35
CA SER A 124 20.55 6.80 19.61
C SER A 124 21.11 5.67 20.46
N THR A 125 20.40 5.27 21.52
CA THR A 125 20.80 4.12 22.35
C THR A 125 20.86 2.84 21.52
N TRP A 126 19.85 2.58 20.68
CA TRP A 126 19.88 1.46 19.74
C TRP A 126 21.03 1.55 18.73
N GLY A 127 21.28 2.74 18.17
CA GLY A 127 22.40 2.99 17.27
C GLY A 127 23.74 2.66 17.93
N CYS A 128 23.97 3.12 19.16
CA CYS A 128 25.16 2.78 19.95
C CYS A 128 25.30 1.28 20.20
N ILE A 129 24.21 0.59 20.55
CA ILE A 129 24.19 -0.87 20.71
C ILE A 129 24.60 -1.55 19.40
N VAL A 130 24.05 -1.13 18.26
CA VAL A 130 24.42 -1.67 16.94
C VAL A 130 25.91 -1.45 16.64
N VAL A 131 26.46 -0.26 16.92
CA VAL A 131 27.90 0.02 16.76
C VAL A 131 28.74 -0.94 17.59
N LEU A 132 28.40 -1.11 18.88
CA LEU A 132 29.11 -2.00 19.78
C LEU A 132 29.04 -3.45 19.31
N LEU A 133 27.86 -3.93 18.94
CA LEU A 133 27.67 -5.29 18.40
C LEU A 133 28.47 -5.50 17.12
N LEU A 134 28.47 -4.53 16.21
CA LEU A 134 29.28 -4.61 15.00
C LEU A 134 30.77 -4.64 15.34
N LEU A 135 31.26 -3.82 16.27
CA LEU A 135 32.68 -3.82 16.65
C LEU A 135 33.12 -5.12 17.33
N LEU A 136 32.31 -5.68 18.21
CA LEU A 136 32.68 -6.85 19.00
C LEU A 136 32.41 -8.18 18.29
N LEU A 137 31.35 -8.24 17.48
CA LEU A 137 30.86 -9.49 16.88
C LEU A 137 31.03 -9.48 15.37
N HIS A 138 32.11 -10.12 14.91
CA HIS A 138 32.35 -10.37 13.48
C HIS A 138 31.17 -11.05 12.76
N PRO A 139 30.44 -12.04 13.35
CA PRO A 139 29.27 -12.64 12.70
C PRO A 139 28.13 -11.65 12.44
N VAL A 140 27.94 -10.65 13.31
CA VAL A 140 26.87 -9.64 13.16
C VAL A 140 27.13 -8.75 11.94
N ARG A 141 28.40 -8.37 11.72
CA ARG A 141 28.81 -7.62 10.50
C ARG A 141 28.43 -8.36 9.23
N CYS A 142 28.64 -9.69 9.20
CA CYS A 142 28.31 -10.54 8.07
C CYS A 142 26.79 -10.61 7.83
N VAL A 143 26.01 -10.87 8.88
CA VAL A 143 24.53 -10.92 8.81
C VAL A 143 23.96 -9.61 8.29
N LEU A 144 24.49 -8.47 8.76
CA LEU A 144 24.06 -7.15 8.32
C LEU A 144 24.38 -6.93 6.83
N SER A 145 25.58 -7.29 6.39
CA SER A 145 25.97 -7.20 4.98
C SER A 145 25.15 -8.11 4.05
N ILE A 146 24.74 -9.28 4.52
CA ILE A 146 23.88 -10.22 3.76
C ILE A 146 22.42 -9.73 3.73
N SER A 147 22.01 -8.90 4.70
CA SER A 147 20.64 -8.36 4.79
C SER A 147 20.33 -7.43 3.62
N VAL A 148 21.29 -6.59 3.19
CA VAL A 148 21.14 -5.66 2.05
C VAL A 148 20.74 -6.38 0.74
N PRO A 149 21.50 -7.35 0.22
CA PRO A 149 21.08 -8.12 -0.95
C PRO A 149 19.89 -9.05 -0.64
N SER A 150 19.55 -9.33 0.62
CA SER A 150 18.32 -10.06 0.95
C SER A 150 17.06 -9.23 0.68
N LEU A 151 17.15 -7.90 0.72
CA LEU A 151 16.09 -6.98 0.29
C LEU A 151 15.69 -7.25 -1.17
N GLY A 152 16.65 -7.47 -2.05
CA GLY A 152 16.42 -7.80 -3.47
C GLY A 152 15.91 -9.22 -3.74
N THR A 153 15.40 -9.93 -2.74
CA THR A 153 14.90 -11.32 -2.88
C THR A 153 13.40 -11.43 -2.61
N LYS A 154 12.89 -12.67 -2.48
CA LYS A 154 11.48 -12.96 -2.16
C LYS A 154 10.96 -12.18 -0.94
N GLN A 155 11.84 -11.86 0.01
CA GLN A 155 11.45 -11.16 1.22
C GLN A 155 11.06 -9.71 0.95
N GLY A 156 11.92 -8.90 0.30
CA GLY A 156 11.58 -7.52 -0.05
C GLY A 156 10.36 -7.43 -0.97
N ARG A 157 10.21 -8.39 -1.89
CA ARG A 157 9.01 -8.46 -2.76
C ARG A 157 7.71 -8.65 -1.96
N LYS A 158 7.70 -9.47 -0.91
CA LYS A 158 6.50 -9.64 -0.07
C LYS A 158 6.07 -8.31 0.56
N ILE A 159 7.01 -7.43 0.88
CA ILE A 159 6.70 -6.13 1.47
C ILE A 159 6.21 -5.16 0.42
N LEU A 160 6.84 -5.07 -0.76
CA LEU A 160 6.28 -4.21 -1.80
C LEU A 160 4.83 -4.59 -2.13
N ILE A 161 4.54 -5.90 -2.22
CA ILE A 161 3.17 -6.40 -2.42
C ILE A 161 2.27 -6.01 -1.24
N SER A 162 2.71 -6.25 0.00
CA SER A 162 1.91 -5.93 1.19
C SER A 162 1.66 -4.44 1.34
N THR A 163 2.66 -3.59 1.08
CA THR A 163 2.56 -2.13 1.11
C THR A 163 1.64 -1.64 0.00
N ALA A 164 1.75 -2.18 -1.22
CA ALA A 164 0.84 -1.84 -2.31
C ALA A 164 -0.61 -2.17 -1.95
N LEU A 165 -0.87 -3.37 -1.39
CA LEU A 165 -2.20 -3.76 -0.92
C LEU A 165 -2.73 -2.80 0.15
N VAL A 166 -1.91 -2.50 1.17
CA VAL A 166 -2.32 -1.58 2.25
C VAL A 166 -2.65 -0.21 1.68
N ILE A 167 -1.77 0.38 0.86
CA ILE A 167 -1.98 1.70 0.26
C ILE A 167 -3.26 1.74 -0.58
N VAL A 168 -3.49 0.74 -1.44
CA VAL A 168 -4.71 0.63 -2.25
C VAL A 168 -5.95 0.52 -1.36
N VAL A 169 -5.94 -0.38 -0.37
CA VAL A 169 -7.07 -0.60 0.55
C VAL A 169 -7.38 0.66 1.37
N THR A 170 -6.36 1.31 1.94
CA THR A 170 -6.53 2.50 2.79
C THR A 170 -6.90 3.76 2.00
N SER A 171 -6.67 3.78 0.69
CA SER A 171 -7.01 4.92 -0.15
C SER A 171 -8.37 4.73 -0.85
N CYS A 172 -8.57 3.58 -1.49
CA CYS A 172 -9.78 3.29 -2.26
C CYS A 172 -11.01 3.16 -1.37
N ILE A 173 -10.93 2.40 -0.26
CA ILE A 173 -12.15 2.11 0.51
C ILE A 173 -12.75 3.37 1.15
N PRO A 174 -11.97 4.24 1.83
CA PRO A 174 -12.54 5.49 2.32
C PRO A 174 -13.07 6.40 1.21
N ASN A 175 -12.48 6.36 0.01
CA ASN A 175 -12.97 7.12 -1.14
C ASN A 175 -14.34 6.61 -1.63
N MET A 176 -14.45 5.30 -1.85
CA MET A 176 -15.71 4.62 -2.20
C MET A 176 -16.79 4.90 -1.16
N THR A 177 -16.47 4.74 0.12
CA THR A 177 -17.40 4.97 1.23
C THR A 177 -17.85 6.42 1.32
N ARG A 178 -16.95 7.38 1.10
CA ARG A 178 -17.28 8.80 1.08
C ARG A 178 -18.23 9.14 -0.08
N ASN A 179 -17.99 8.58 -1.27
CA ASN A 179 -18.86 8.76 -2.43
C ASN A 179 -20.25 8.16 -2.19
N LEU A 180 -20.31 6.93 -1.67
CA LEU A 180 -21.57 6.30 -1.30
C LEU A 180 -22.33 7.08 -0.22
N SER A 181 -21.65 7.57 0.82
CA SER A 181 -22.26 8.40 1.85
C SER A 181 -22.82 9.71 1.28
N ARG A 182 -22.12 10.35 0.33
CA ARG A 182 -22.61 11.57 -0.34
C ARG A 182 -23.87 11.28 -1.16
N SER A 183 -23.91 10.15 -1.85
CA SER A 183 -25.12 9.72 -2.58
C SER A 183 -26.29 9.43 -1.64
N VAL A 184 -26.05 8.79 -0.48
CA VAL A 184 -27.10 8.59 0.54
C VAL A 184 -27.62 9.93 1.08
N ASP A 185 -26.74 10.92 1.27
CA ASP A 185 -27.15 12.27 1.69
C ASP A 185 -27.98 13.00 0.62
N MET A 186 -27.61 12.87 -0.66
CA MET A 186 -28.40 13.40 -1.77
C MET A 186 -29.79 12.76 -1.81
N ILE A 187 -29.87 11.43 -1.73
CA ILE A 187 -31.15 10.68 -1.74
C ILE A 187 -32.03 11.12 -0.57
N LYS A 188 -31.46 11.25 0.64
CA LYS A 188 -32.18 11.72 1.82
C LYS A 188 -32.75 13.12 1.62
N CYS A 189 -31.93 14.06 1.12
CA CYS A 189 -32.34 15.44 0.90
C CYS A 189 -33.40 15.56 -0.22
N SER A 190 -33.19 14.87 -1.34
CA SER A 190 -34.13 14.77 -2.45
C SER A 190 -35.48 14.19 -2.00
N SER A 191 -35.46 13.09 -1.26
CA SER A 191 -36.68 12.45 -0.76
C SER A 191 -37.43 13.35 0.22
N HIS A 192 -36.71 14.04 1.11
CA HIS A 192 -37.30 15.00 2.05
C HIS A 192 -37.96 16.17 1.31
N SER A 193 -37.24 16.82 0.40
CA SER A 193 -37.79 17.95 -0.35
C SER A 193 -38.95 17.53 -1.26
N THR A 194 -38.88 16.35 -1.86
CA THR A 194 -39.96 15.84 -2.72
C THR A 194 -41.21 15.57 -1.89
N ALA A 195 -41.08 14.94 -0.71
CA ALA A 195 -42.20 14.69 0.19
C ALA A 195 -42.88 16.01 0.60
N GLU A 196 -42.12 17.01 1.07
CA GLU A 196 -42.67 18.31 1.45
C GLU A 196 -43.40 19.02 0.30
N ARG A 197 -42.83 18.97 -0.92
CA ARG A 197 -43.45 19.57 -2.10
C ARG A 197 -44.74 18.86 -2.53
N ILE A 198 -44.78 17.53 -2.42
CA ILE A 198 -45.99 16.73 -2.70
C ILE A 198 -47.09 17.08 -1.68
N LEU A 199 -46.76 17.17 -0.40
CA LEU A 199 -47.73 17.51 0.65
C LEU A 199 -48.25 18.94 0.49
N ALA A 200 -47.36 19.88 0.15
CA ALA A 200 -47.75 21.23 -0.18
C ALA A 200 -48.70 21.25 -1.40
N SER A 201 -48.51 20.37 -2.38
CA SER A 201 -49.43 20.27 -3.51
C SER A 201 -50.82 19.77 -3.11
N THR A 202 -50.91 18.83 -2.16
CA THR A 202 -52.19 18.38 -1.60
C THR A 202 -52.95 19.55 -0.96
N SER A 203 -52.25 20.44 -0.24
CA SER A 203 -52.88 21.65 0.32
C SER A 203 -53.46 22.57 -0.77
N GLN A 204 -52.79 22.69 -1.93
CA GLN A 204 -53.32 23.46 -3.05
C GLN A 204 -54.57 22.82 -3.66
N VAL A 205 -54.61 21.48 -3.76
CA VAL A 205 -55.80 20.75 -4.22
C VAL A 205 -56.97 20.98 -3.26
N ASN A 206 -56.72 20.94 -1.95
CA ASN A 206 -57.75 21.19 -0.94
C ASN A 206 -58.27 22.63 -0.99
N ASN A 207 -57.39 23.62 -1.18
CA ASN A 207 -57.80 25.02 -1.36
C ASN A 207 -58.65 25.21 -2.62
N ALA A 208 -58.25 24.58 -3.72
CA ALA A 208 -59.02 24.58 -4.97
C ALA A 208 -60.43 23.97 -4.76
N LEU A 209 -60.52 22.84 -4.06
CA LEU A 209 -61.78 22.19 -3.71
C LEU A 209 -62.66 23.07 -2.81
N HIS A 210 -62.06 23.74 -1.82
CA HIS A 210 -62.74 24.64 -0.90
C HIS A 210 -63.31 25.87 -1.61
N ASP A 211 -62.54 26.48 -2.51
CA ASP A 211 -63.01 27.58 -3.35
C ASP A 211 -64.19 27.18 -4.25
N MET A 212 -64.13 25.99 -4.83
CA MET A 212 -65.23 25.43 -5.60
C MET A 212 -66.48 25.22 -4.73
N LYS A 213 -66.32 24.71 -3.50
CA LYS A 213 -67.41 24.55 -2.54
C LYS A 213 -68.05 25.90 -2.18
N ASN A 214 -67.24 26.92 -1.90
CA ASN A 214 -67.72 28.26 -1.58
C ASN A 214 -68.48 28.88 -2.76
N PHE A 215 -67.95 28.74 -3.97
CA PHE A 215 -68.63 29.21 -5.18
C PHE A 215 -69.97 28.51 -5.38
N MET A 216 -70.04 27.18 -5.25
CA MET A 216 -71.30 26.43 -5.36
C MET A 216 -72.30 26.80 -4.26
N GLY A 217 -71.84 27.09 -3.05
CA GLY A 217 -72.69 27.53 -1.93
C GLY A 217 -73.24 28.96 -2.07
N SER A 218 -72.60 29.81 -2.88
CA SER A 218 -73.07 31.18 -3.18
C SER A 218 -74.22 31.24 -4.19
N ILE A 219 -74.54 30.11 -4.82
CA ILE A 219 -75.55 30.03 -5.87
C ILE A 219 -76.92 29.77 -5.26
N PRO A 220 -77.97 30.54 -5.62
CA PRO A 220 -79.34 30.29 -5.18
C PRO A 220 -79.75 28.83 -5.43
N ARG A 221 -80.44 28.21 -4.47
CA ARG A 221 -80.88 26.80 -4.52
C ARG A 221 -81.87 26.54 -5.67
N VAL A 222 -81.37 26.48 -6.90
CA VAL A 222 -82.13 26.04 -8.08
C VAL A 222 -81.70 24.61 -8.48
N VAL A 223 -80.60 24.10 -7.92
CA VAL A 223 -80.06 22.76 -8.19
C VAL A 223 -79.92 22.00 -6.86
N ASN A 224 -80.79 21.01 -6.63
CA ASN A 224 -80.63 20.02 -5.56
C ASN A 224 -79.45 19.11 -5.91
N SER A 225 -78.30 19.23 -5.23
CA SER A 225 -77.20 18.29 -5.41
C SER A 225 -76.46 18.06 -4.09
N ASP A 226 -76.89 17.05 -3.34
CA ASP A 226 -76.36 16.66 -2.02
C ASP A 226 -75.10 15.76 -2.10
N ARG A 227 -74.30 15.84 -3.18
CA ARG A 227 -73.04 15.09 -3.28
C ARG A 227 -71.85 16.03 -3.36
N PHE A 228 -71.49 16.59 -2.22
CA PHE A 228 -70.26 17.37 -2.08
C PHE A 228 -69.10 16.42 -1.75
N LEU A 229 -68.15 16.33 -2.68
CA LEU A 229 -66.96 15.48 -2.61
C LEU A 229 -66.11 15.85 -1.38
N GLN A 230 -66.02 14.98 -0.37
CA GLN A 230 -65.06 15.11 0.72
C GLN A 230 -63.84 14.23 0.40
N ILE A 231 -62.70 14.85 0.13
CA ILE A 231 -61.42 14.14 -0.04
C ILE A 231 -60.68 14.27 1.29
N GLU A 232 -60.69 13.22 2.10
CA GLU A 232 -59.85 13.12 3.29
C GLU A 232 -58.59 12.33 2.91
N GLN A 233 -57.45 13.00 2.91
CA GLN A 233 -56.17 12.38 2.55
C GLN A 233 -55.23 12.46 3.75
N ASN A 234 -55.05 11.34 4.46
CA ASN A 234 -54.11 11.23 5.57
C ASN A 234 -52.77 10.69 5.04
N VAL A 235 -51.77 11.56 4.93
CA VAL A 235 -50.41 11.18 4.51
C VAL A 235 -49.46 11.52 5.67
N ASP A 236 -48.95 10.49 6.36
CA ASP A 236 -48.02 10.66 7.47
C ASP A 236 -46.60 10.92 6.97
N VAL A 237 -46.25 12.20 6.99
CA VAL A 237 -44.95 12.74 6.61
C VAL A 237 -43.87 12.35 7.60
N GLU A 238 -44.21 12.32 8.88
CA GLU A 238 -43.26 12.15 9.96
C GLU A 238 -42.82 10.69 10.09
N GLU A 239 -43.73 9.73 9.82
CA GLU A 239 -43.38 8.32 9.68
C GLU A 239 -42.39 8.11 8.53
N MET A 240 -42.69 8.62 7.32
CA MET A 240 -41.79 8.52 6.17
C MET A 240 -40.42 9.15 6.45
N LYS A 241 -40.41 10.33 7.08
CA LYS A 241 -39.19 11.06 7.46
C LYS A 241 -38.38 10.30 8.51
N MET A 242 -39.04 9.67 9.49
CA MET A 242 -38.37 8.78 10.45
C MET A 242 -37.80 7.54 9.76
N GLY A 243 -38.55 6.91 8.85
CA GLY A 243 -38.11 5.74 8.08
C GLY A 243 -36.84 6.02 7.26
N ILE A 244 -36.82 7.12 6.50
CA ILE A 244 -35.65 7.54 5.70
C ILE A 244 -34.47 7.89 6.61
N ARG A 245 -34.71 8.60 7.73
CA ARG A 245 -33.66 8.91 8.71
C ARG A 245 -33.03 7.64 9.27
N ASN A 246 -33.83 6.67 9.69
CA ASN A 246 -33.34 5.41 10.25
C ASN A 246 -32.58 4.58 9.21
N ALA A 247 -33.12 4.42 8.00
CA ALA A 247 -32.46 3.69 6.91
C ALA A 247 -31.10 4.33 6.53
N SER A 248 -31.05 5.66 6.40
CA SER A 248 -29.81 6.39 6.11
C SER A 248 -28.79 6.27 7.24
N ALA A 249 -29.23 6.31 8.50
CA ALA A 249 -28.36 6.15 9.66
C ALA A 249 -27.78 4.74 9.73
N ARG A 250 -28.59 3.70 9.47
CA ARG A 250 -28.14 2.31 9.43
C ARG A 250 -27.07 2.09 8.36
N LEU A 251 -27.31 2.55 7.13
CA LEU A 251 -26.32 2.43 6.04
C LEU A 251 -25.01 3.17 6.37
N LYS A 252 -25.10 4.37 6.94
CA LYS A 252 -23.91 5.13 7.37
C LYS A 252 -23.14 4.46 8.51
N ALA A 253 -23.83 3.78 9.42
CA ALA A 253 -23.18 3.04 10.49
C ALA A 253 -22.33 1.87 9.94
N GLU A 254 -22.85 1.12 8.97
CA GLU A 254 -22.11 0.02 8.30
C GLU A 254 -20.86 0.56 7.58
N PHE A 255 -21.02 1.67 6.85
CA PHE A 255 -19.93 2.36 6.17
C PHE A 255 -18.86 2.88 7.13
N LYS A 256 -19.27 3.47 8.25
CA LYS A 256 -18.35 3.95 9.27
C LYS A 256 -17.63 2.80 9.96
N ALA A 257 -18.33 1.71 10.30
CA ALA A 257 -17.71 0.52 10.88
C ALA A 257 -16.64 -0.07 9.95
N MET A 258 -16.90 -0.10 8.64
CA MET A 258 -15.93 -0.50 7.64
C MET A 258 -14.71 0.43 7.62
N GLN A 259 -14.92 1.75 7.64
CA GLN A 259 -13.84 2.74 7.65
C GLN A 259 -12.99 2.68 8.92
N ASP A 260 -13.61 2.66 10.10
CA ASP A 260 -12.91 2.60 11.38
C ASP A 260 -12.05 1.32 11.47
N THR A 261 -12.59 0.19 10.98
CA THR A 261 -11.83 -1.08 10.90
C THR A 261 -10.60 -0.94 10.01
N LEU A 262 -10.69 -0.20 8.90
CA LEU A 262 -9.61 -0.03 7.94
C LEU A 262 -8.54 0.95 8.39
N GLU A 263 -8.91 2.02 9.08
CA GLU A 263 -7.94 2.97 9.66
C GLU A 263 -7.11 2.28 10.74
N VAL A 264 -7.77 1.54 11.65
CA VAL A 264 -7.08 0.76 12.69
C VAL A 264 -6.23 -0.34 12.07
N THR A 265 -6.79 -1.11 11.13
CA THR A 265 -6.07 -2.22 10.47
C THR A 265 -4.92 -1.72 9.61
N GLY A 266 -5.04 -0.59 8.93
CA GLY A 266 -4.00 -0.01 8.09
C GLY A 266 -2.77 0.42 8.90
N HIS A 267 -2.98 1.16 10.00
CA HIS A 267 -1.90 1.56 10.89
C HIS A 267 -1.22 0.39 11.60
N VAL A 268 -2.00 -0.60 12.03
CA VAL A 268 -1.48 -1.83 12.65
C VAL A 268 -0.72 -2.66 11.62
N ALA A 269 -1.27 -2.85 10.42
CA ALA A 269 -0.65 -3.62 9.35
C ALA A 269 0.69 -3.02 8.94
N GLN A 270 0.77 -1.71 8.71
CA GLN A 270 2.03 -1.06 8.34
C GLN A 270 3.14 -1.29 9.38
N LYS A 271 2.80 -1.23 10.68
CA LYS A 271 3.74 -1.47 11.79
C LYS A 271 4.16 -2.93 11.88
N VAL A 272 3.21 -3.86 11.76
CA VAL A 272 3.46 -5.30 11.77
C VAL A 272 4.29 -5.72 10.56
N ILE A 273 4.04 -5.15 9.38
CA ILE A 273 4.82 -5.41 8.16
C ILE A 273 6.28 -4.96 8.37
N ALA A 274 6.50 -3.75 8.91
CA ALA A 274 7.86 -3.24 9.16
C ALA A 274 8.62 -4.08 10.21
N SER A 275 7.98 -4.45 11.31
CA SER A 275 8.59 -5.29 12.36
C SER A 275 8.84 -6.72 11.87
N SER A 276 7.83 -7.36 11.27
CA SER A 276 7.95 -8.72 10.73
C SER A 276 9.01 -8.78 9.62
N PHE A 277 9.16 -7.72 8.82
CA PHE A 277 10.21 -7.61 7.82
C PHE A 277 11.62 -7.66 8.42
N ILE A 278 11.91 -6.82 9.42
CA ILE A 278 13.22 -6.76 10.05
C ILE A 278 13.56 -8.14 10.64
N MET A 279 12.60 -8.77 11.32
CA MET A 279 12.77 -10.12 11.86
C MET A 279 13.00 -11.18 10.77
N LEU A 280 12.24 -11.14 9.67
CA LEU A 280 12.41 -12.07 8.55
C LEU A 280 13.74 -11.88 7.81
N LEU A 281 14.23 -10.65 7.68
CA LEU A 281 15.53 -10.34 7.07
C LEU A 281 16.68 -10.89 7.90
N LEU A 282 16.69 -10.57 9.20
CA LEU A 282 17.73 -11.02 10.12
C LEU A 282 17.68 -12.55 10.24
N GLY A 283 16.49 -13.12 10.39
CA GLY A 283 16.28 -14.56 10.48
C GLY A 283 16.70 -15.31 9.22
N SER A 284 16.43 -14.77 8.02
CA SER A 284 16.85 -15.42 6.78
C SER A 284 18.34 -15.28 6.50
N SER A 285 18.94 -14.15 6.88
CA SER A 285 20.38 -13.92 6.79
C SER A 285 21.13 -14.86 7.74
N ALA A 286 20.66 -15.02 8.98
CA ALA A 286 21.20 -15.98 9.93
C ALA A 286 20.98 -17.44 9.46
N SER A 287 19.77 -17.78 9.01
CA SER A 287 19.45 -19.12 8.49
C SER A 287 20.28 -19.49 7.26
N TYR A 288 20.68 -18.50 6.44
CA TYR A 288 21.55 -18.72 5.30
C TYR A 288 22.94 -19.21 5.73
N LEU A 289 23.47 -18.68 6.84
CA LEU A 289 24.75 -19.13 7.41
C LEU A 289 24.69 -20.57 7.93
N VAL A 290 23.51 -21.02 8.42
CA VAL A 290 23.31 -22.39 8.92
C VAL A 290 23.03 -23.39 7.79
N ARG A 291 22.55 -22.93 6.62
CA ARG A 291 22.14 -23.82 5.52
C ARG A 291 23.31 -24.35 4.69
N LYS A 292 23.56 -25.65 4.79
CA LYS A 292 24.56 -26.40 3.99
C LYS A 292 24.16 -26.70 2.53
N ARG A 293 23.49 -25.79 1.81
CA ARG A 293 23.00 -26.09 0.44
C ARG A 293 23.97 -25.58 -0.64
N LEU A 294 24.54 -26.53 -1.40
CA LEU A 294 25.46 -26.28 -2.51
C LEU A 294 24.71 -25.67 -3.72
N VAL A 295 25.17 -24.52 -4.22
CA VAL A 295 24.64 -23.87 -5.45
C VAL A 295 25.84 -23.58 -6.36
N ARG A 296 25.76 -23.91 -7.65
CA ARG A 296 26.83 -23.64 -8.64
C ARG A 296 26.81 -22.14 -9.01
N THR A 297 27.95 -21.45 -8.91
CA THR A 297 28.00 -19.96 -8.89
C THR A 297 28.58 -19.27 -10.12
N ARG A 298 29.05 -19.99 -11.14
CA ARG A 298 29.70 -19.37 -12.31
C ARG A 298 28.85 -19.57 -13.57
N GLY A 299 28.07 -18.56 -13.94
CA GLY A 299 27.38 -18.50 -15.24
C GLY A 299 26.32 -17.40 -15.30
N TRP A 300 26.44 -16.44 -16.23
CA TRP A 300 25.43 -15.40 -16.46
C TRP A 300 24.09 -15.99 -16.96
N ARG A 301 24.13 -17.15 -17.63
CA ARG A 301 22.94 -17.86 -18.11
C ARG A 301 22.10 -18.39 -16.97
N MET A 302 20.82 -18.01 -16.98
CA MET A 302 19.81 -18.43 -16.03
C MET A 302 19.51 -19.91 -16.23
N THR A 303 19.61 -20.71 -15.18
CA THR A 303 19.31 -22.15 -15.28
C THR A 303 17.80 -22.39 -15.37
N GLN A 304 17.37 -23.49 -16.01
CA GLN A 304 15.94 -23.86 -16.12
C GLN A 304 15.24 -23.92 -14.75
N ARG A 305 15.95 -24.31 -13.70
CA ARG A 305 15.45 -24.33 -12.31
C ARG A 305 15.28 -22.92 -11.72
N GLU A 306 16.13 -21.96 -12.10
CA GLU A 306 16.00 -20.56 -11.70
C GLU A 306 14.87 -19.88 -12.46
N LEU A 307 14.73 -20.14 -13.77
CA LEU A 307 13.62 -19.65 -14.58
C LEU A 307 12.26 -20.10 -14.04
N ARG A 308 12.09 -21.38 -13.69
CA ARG A 308 10.85 -21.89 -13.09
C ARG A 308 10.48 -21.20 -11.77
N ARG A 309 11.48 -20.80 -10.97
CA ARG A 309 11.25 -20.05 -9.74
C ARG A 309 10.86 -18.61 -10.00
N CYS A 310 11.40 -17.99 -11.04
CA CYS A 310 11.01 -16.65 -11.47
C CYS A 310 9.60 -16.66 -12.07
N LEU A 311 9.24 -17.67 -12.86
CA LEU A 311 7.87 -17.88 -13.35
C LEU A 311 6.88 -18.00 -12.18
N TRP A 312 7.17 -18.84 -11.18
CA TRP A 312 6.34 -18.94 -9.98
C TRP A 312 6.29 -17.63 -9.17
N GLY A 313 7.39 -16.88 -9.13
CA GLY A 313 7.41 -15.55 -8.53
C GLY A 313 6.53 -14.56 -9.29
N GLY A 314 6.53 -14.64 -10.62
CA GLY A 314 5.75 -13.81 -11.52
C GLY A 314 4.25 -14.14 -11.46
N THR A 315 3.86 -15.42 -11.37
CA THR A 315 2.45 -15.79 -11.23
C THR A 315 1.85 -15.27 -9.92
N ILE A 316 2.58 -15.40 -8.80
CA ILE A 316 2.15 -14.83 -7.52
C ILE A 316 2.05 -13.30 -7.62
N LEU A 317 3.05 -12.63 -8.20
CA LEU A 317 3.03 -11.18 -8.36
C LEU A 317 1.86 -10.72 -9.24
N GLY A 318 1.56 -11.45 -10.32
CA GLY A 318 0.43 -11.20 -11.21
C GLY A 318 -0.92 -11.34 -10.51
N PHE A 319 -1.09 -12.34 -9.65
CA PHE A 319 -2.30 -12.48 -8.84
C PHE A 319 -2.55 -11.27 -7.93
N TYR A 320 -1.53 -10.80 -7.20
CA TYR A 320 -1.68 -9.62 -6.34
C TYR A 320 -1.88 -8.33 -7.13
N CYS A 321 -1.25 -8.21 -8.29
CA CYS A 321 -1.47 -7.11 -9.22
C CYS A 321 -2.93 -7.09 -9.69
N LEU A 322 -3.50 -8.25 -10.04
CA LEU A 322 -4.91 -8.39 -10.41
C LEU A 322 -5.84 -7.96 -9.27
N VAL A 323 -5.59 -8.40 -8.03
CA VAL A 323 -6.38 -7.99 -6.86
C VAL A 323 -6.34 -6.47 -6.68
N CYS A 324 -5.16 -5.84 -6.75
CA CYS A 324 -5.06 -4.37 -6.64
C CYS A 324 -5.77 -3.66 -7.79
N ALA A 325 -5.63 -4.15 -9.02
CA ALA A 325 -6.30 -3.60 -10.20
C ALA A 325 -7.82 -3.72 -10.09
N LEU A 326 -8.34 -4.81 -9.53
CA LEU A 326 -9.78 -4.97 -9.27
C LEU A 326 -10.28 -3.96 -8.23
N VAL A 327 -9.54 -3.72 -7.14
CA VAL A 327 -9.94 -2.74 -6.11
C VAL A 327 -9.88 -1.31 -6.67
N LEU A 328 -8.83 -0.95 -7.41
CA LEU A 328 -8.73 0.35 -8.09
C LEU A 328 -9.83 0.52 -9.14
N GLY A 329 -10.09 -0.53 -9.92
CA GLY A 329 -11.14 -0.57 -10.91
C GLY A 329 -12.54 -0.43 -10.29
N LEU A 330 -12.76 -1.03 -9.11
CA LEU A 330 -14.01 -0.89 -8.36
C LEU A 330 -14.23 0.55 -7.89
N ASP A 331 -13.20 1.24 -7.40
CA ASP A 331 -13.32 2.66 -7.00
C ASP A 331 -13.67 3.55 -8.21
N HIS A 332 -12.99 3.35 -9.34
CA HIS A 332 -13.33 4.02 -10.60
C HIS A 332 -14.75 3.68 -11.08
N LEU A 333 -15.16 2.42 -10.99
CA LEU A 333 -16.50 1.97 -11.38
C LEU A 333 -17.57 2.64 -10.51
N ILE A 334 -17.41 2.63 -9.19
CA ILE A 334 -18.35 3.27 -8.26
C ILE A 334 -18.45 4.77 -8.56
N TYR A 335 -17.32 5.46 -8.69
CA TYR A 335 -17.32 6.88 -9.05
C TYR A 335 -18.05 7.12 -10.39
N SER A 336 -17.75 6.33 -11.43
CA SER A 336 -18.36 6.47 -12.75
C SER A 336 -19.87 6.22 -12.73
N VAL A 337 -20.32 5.16 -12.06
CA VAL A 337 -21.74 4.82 -11.91
C VAL A 337 -22.47 5.92 -11.16
N LEU A 338 -21.93 6.38 -10.03
CA LEU A 338 -22.57 7.43 -9.25
C LEU A 338 -22.60 8.77 -10.01
N GLN A 339 -21.52 9.12 -10.71
CA GLN A 339 -21.47 10.34 -11.52
C GLN A 339 -22.48 10.29 -12.68
N THR A 340 -22.58 9.16 -13.37
CA THR A 340 -23.55 8.94 -14.46
C THR A 340 -24.98 8.99 -13.92
N SER A 341 -25.24 8.39 -12.75
CA SER A 341 -26.55 8.45 -12.12
C SER A 341 -26.93 9.88 -11.71
N LEU A 342 -25.94 10.67 -11.25
CA LEU A 342 -26.15 12.05 -10.85
C LEU A 342 -26.45 12.93 -12.07
N SER A 343 -25.70 12.80 -13.16
CA SER A 343 -25.97 13.56 -14.39
C SER A 343 -27.34 13.22 -14.96
N TRP A 344 -27.69 11.93 -15.01
CA TRP A 344 -29.03 11.50 -15.45
C TRP A 344 -30.14 12.06 -14.55
N ALA A 345 -29.95 12.05 -13.22
CA ALA A 345 -30.95 12.56 -12.28
C ALA A 345 -31.13 14.09 -12.38
N GLN A 346 -30.08 14.82 -12.73
CA GLN A 346 -30.13 16.27 -12.96
C GLN A 346 -30.86 16.64 -14.26
N ASP A 347 -30.86 15.74 -15.25
CA ASP A 347 -31.58 15.93 -16.51
C ASP A 347 -33.10 15.68 -16.38
N ILE A 348 -33.57 15.16 -15.24
CA ILE A 348 -35.00 14.94 -15.02
C ILE A 348 -35.72 16.30 -14.96
N PRO A 349 -36.68 16.57 -15.87
CA PRO A 349 -37.35 17.87 -15.91
C PRO A 349 -38.22 18.11 -14.66
N GLU A 350 -38.30 19.37 -14.23
CA GLU A 350 -39.21 19.75 -13.14
C GLU A 350 -40.67 19.51 -13.54
N VAL A 351 -41.45 18.88 -12.66
CA VAL A 351 -42.88 18.71 -12.89
C VAL A 351 -43.60 20.00 -12.52
N LYS A 352 -44.04 20.74 -13.54
CA LYS A 352 -44.85 21.95 -13.41
C LYS A 352 -46.32 21.59 -13.62
N THR A 353 -47.13 21.76 -12.59
CA THR A 353 -48.54 21.39 -12.59
C THR A 353 -49.38 22.62 -12.25
N THR A 354 -50.41 22.85 -13.06
CA THR A 354 -51.34 23.95 -12.90
C THR A 354 -52.76 23.42 -12.86
N ILE A 355 -53.45 23.58 -11.74
CA ILE A 355 -54.88 23.26 -11.60
C ILE A 355 -55.65 24.53 -11.96
N SER A 356 -56.35 24.51 -13.10
CA SER A 356 -57.26 25.59 -13.49
C SER A 356 -58.70 25.19 -13.19
N LEU A 357 -59.37 25.98 -12.35
CA LEU A 357 -60.78 25.86 -12.02
C LEU A 357 -61.55 26.89 -12.83
N ARG A 358 -62.28 26.41 -13.85
CA ARG A 358 -63.21 27.21 -14.65
C ARG A 358 -64.61 26.66 -14.52
N VAL A 359 -65.47 27.38 -13.80
CA VAL A 359 -66.87 27.01 -13.58
C VAL A 359 -67.76 28.15 -14.06
N LYS A 360 -68.66 27.86 -15.02
CA LYS A 360 -69.65 28.81 -15.52
C LYS A 360 -71.03 28.21 -15.35
N ILE A 361 -71.91 28.91 -14.65
CA ILE A 361 -73.27 28.45 -14.39
C ILE A 361 -74.24 29.39 -15.10
N THR A 362 -75.09 28.82 -15.94
CA THR A 362 -76.12 29.53 -16.70
C THR A 362 -77.49 29.00 -16.31
N ILE A 363 -78.43 29.88 -15.99
CA ILE A 363 -79.82 29.54 -15.72
C ILE A 363 -80.71 29.81 -16.93
N LEU A 364 -81.81 29.08 -17.04
CA LEU A 364 -82.79 29.21 -18.10
C LEU A 364 -84.05 29.85 -17.52
N ILE A 365 -84.32 31.10 -17.90
CA ILE A 365 -85.51 31.84 -17.47
C ILE A 365 -86.54 31.76 -18.59
N ILE A 366 -87.70 31.15 -18.30
CA ILE A 366 -88.88 31.04 -19.19
C ILE A 366 -88.51 30.60 -20.63
N GLY A 367 -88.10 29.33 -20.78
CA GLY A 367 -88.06 28.59 -22.05
C GLY A 367 -86.97 28.94 -23.07
N PHE A 368 -86.46 30.18 -23.13
CA PHE A 368 -85.63 30.62 -24.27
C PHE A 368 -84.39 31.46 -23.93
N ILE A 369 -84.28 32.10 -22.75
CA ILE A 369 -83.15 32.98 -22.42
C ILE A 369 -82.19 32.29 -21.44
N ARG A 370 -80.92 32.11 -21.85
CA ARG A 370 -79.82 31.65 -20.98
C ARG A 370 -79.09 32.86 -20.37
N GLU A 371 -79.22 33.06 -19.07
CA GLU A 371 -78.50 34.10 -18.33
C GLU A 371 -77.35 33.49 -17.49
N PRO A 372 -76.14 34.07 -17.49
CA PRO A 372 -75.05 33.63 -16.63
C PRO A 372 -75.32 34.04 -15.18
N LEU A 373 -75.36 33.05 -14.28
CA LEU A 373 -75.61 33.24 -12.85
C LEU A 373 -74.31 33.48 -12.06
N GLY A 374 -73.19 32.98 -12.55
CA GLY A 374 -71.88 33.17 -11.93
C GLY A 374 -70.76 32.51 -12.73
N GLU A 375 -69.57 33.10 -12.63
CA GLU A 375 -68.34 32.60 -13.27
C GLU A 375 -67.19 32.60 -12.26
N MET A 376 -66.53 31.45 -12.11
CA MET A 376 -65.31 31.30 -11.33
C MET A 376 -64.17 30.88 -12.25
N ASN A 377 -63.08 31.65 -12.21
CA ASN A 377 -61.85 31.36 -12.93
C ASN A 377 -60.65 31.54 -11.99
N LYS A 378 -60.06 30.45 -11.50
CA LYS A 378 -58.88 30.46 -10.63
C LYS A 378 -57.84 29.47 -11.10
N GLU A 379 -56.57 29.83 -10.99
CA GLU A 379 -55.43 28.96 -11.31
C GLU A 379 -54.54 28.76 -10.09
N TYR A 380 -54.24 27.50 -9.79
CA TYR A 380 -53.35 27.06 -8.73
C TYR A 380 -52.11 26.44 -9.37
N ARG A 381 -50.92 26.94 -9.02
CA ARG A 381 -49.67 26.50 -9.64
C ARG A 381 -48.73 25.96 -8.57
N TYR A 382 -48.16 24.79 -8.81
CA TYR A 382 -47.11 24.22 -7.96
C TYR A 382 -46.03 23.53 -8.80
N ARG A 383 -44.86 23.32 -8.20
CA ARG A 383 -43.70 22.70 -8.84
C ARG A 383 -43.11 21.63 -7.94
N ILE A 384 -42.99 20.41 -8.49
CA ILE A 384 -42.34 19.29 -7.83
C ILE A 384 -40.97 19.10 -8.48
N LEU A 385 -39.94 19.16 -7.64
CA LEU A 385 -38.56 19.00 -8.06
C LEU A 385 -38.03 17.72 -7.41
N LEU A 386 -37.73 16.69 -8.22
CA LEU A 386 -37.28 15.40 -7.72
C LEU A 386 -35.87 15.49 -7.13
N LEU A 387 -34.98 16.27 -7.73
CA LEU A 387 -33.62 16.50 -7.22
C LEU A 387 -33.32 18.00 -7.15
N PRO A 388 -33.54 18.65 -5.99
CA PRO A 388 -33.19 20.04 -5.80
C PRO A 388 -31.68 20.28 -5.93
N PRO A 389 -31.24 21.40 -6.53
CA PRO A 389 -29.82 21.72 -6.67
C PRO A 389 -29.10 21.81 -5.33
N ASP A 390 -29.80 22.27 -4.28
CA ASP A 390 -29.27 22.38 -2.91
C ASP A 390 -28.90 21.02 -2.29
N CYS A 391 -29.47 19.92 -2.81
CA CYS A 391 -29.19 18.57 -2.35
C CYS A 391 -27.96 17.94 -3.02
N VAL A 392 -27.46 18.51 -4.12
CA VAL A 392 -26.35 17.94 -4.90
C VAL A 392 -25.02 18.31 -4.25
N ARG A 393 -24.19 17.30 -4.00
CA ARG A 393 -22.82 17.45 -3.50
C ARG A 393 -21.79 16.89 -4.49
N PRO A 394 -20.60 17.48 -4.62
CA PRO A 394 -19.59 16.94 -5.52
C PRO A 394 -19.06 15.58 -5.04
N LEU A 395 -18.92 14.62 -5.96
CA LEU A 395 -18.24 13.36 -5.68
C LEU A 395 -16.71 13.54 -5.67
N SER A 396 -16.02 12.62 -5.00
CA SER A 396 -14.56 12.57 -4.91
C SER A 396 -14.01 11.66 -6.00
N PRO A 397 -13.29 12.19 -7.02
CA PRO A 397 -12.68 11.35 -8.04
C PRO A 397 -11.53 10.51 -7.47
N PRO A 398 -11.24 9.32 -8.03
CA PRO A 398 -10.05 8.55 -7.67
C PRO A 398 -8.76 9.31 -8.00
N ASP A 399 -7.78 9.23 -7.09
CA ASP A 399 -6.49 9.93 -7.26
C ASP A 399 -5.58 9.20 -8.28
N PRO A 400 -5.15 9.86 -9.38
CA PRO A 400 -4.24 9.26 -10.35
C PRO A 400 -2.85 8.93 -9.77
N SER A 401 -2.43 9.62 -8.71
CA SER A 401 -1.13 9.38 -8.07
C SER A 401 -1.05 7.97 -7.42
N LEU A 402 -2.19 7.46 -6.94
CA LEU A 402 -2.32 6.13 -6.35
C LEU A 402 -2.03 5.02 -7.38
N LEU A 403 -2.50 5.19 -8.62
CA LEU A 403 -2.23 4.25 -9.70
C LEU A 403 -0.74 4.23 -10.04
N ALA A 404 -0.13 5.41 -10.18
CA ALA A 404 1.29 5.55 -10.52
C ALA A 404 2.20 4.94 -9.43
N THR A 405 1.94 5.24 -8.16
CA THR A 405 2.70 4.70 -7.02
C THR A 405 2.56 3.18 -6.92
N THR A 406 1.33 2.65 -7.04
CA THR A 406 1.07 1.20 -7.02
C THR A 406 1.78 0.49 -8.18
N ALA A 407 1.69 1.04 -9.40
CA ALA A 407 2.38 0.51 -10.57
C ALA A 407 3.91 0.51 -10.39
N ALA A 408 4.49 1.57 -9.82
CA ALA A 408 5.91 1.65 -9.52
C ALA A 408 6.36 0.58 -8.50
N LEU A 409 5.56 0.30 -7.47
CA LEU A 409 5.83 -0.76 -6.50
C LEU A 409 5.84 -2.15 -7.17
N PHE A 410 4.86 -2.44 -8.03
CA PHE A 410 4.79 -3.71 -8.77
C PHE A 410 5.92 -3.84 -9.81
N LEU A 411 6.27 -2.75 -10.50
CA LEU A 411 7.41 -2.73 -11.42
C LEU A 411 8.72 -3.01 -10.68
N THR A 412 8.93 -2.39 -9.52
CA THR A 412 10.10 -2.66 -8.67
C THR A 412 10.12 -4.12 -8.20
N ALA A 413 8.96 -4.67 -7.83
CA ALA A 413 8.82 -6.08 -7.47
C ALA A 413 9.16 -7.03 -8.65
N LEU A 414 8.80 -6.65 -9.88
CA LEU A 414 9.14 -7.37 -11.10
C LEU A 414 10.64 -7.35 -11.36
N VAL A 415 11.28 -6.18 -11.25
CA VAL A 415 12.74 -6.05 -11.36
C VAL A 415 13.45 -6.90 -10.31
N MET A 416 12.95 -6.94 -9.08
CA MET A 416 13.49 -7.82 -8.03
C MET A 416 13.35 -9.32 -8.33
N ILE A 417 12.36 -9.76 -9.12
CA ILE A 417 12.28 -11.18 -9.54
C ILE A 417 13.48 -11.56 -10.41
N LEU A 418 13.90 -10.66 -11.32
CA LEU A 418 15.08 -10.86 -12.16
C LEU A 418 16.37 -10.68 -11.33
N GLY A 419 16.39 -9.68 -10.45
CA GLY A 419 17.50 -9.39 -9.54
C GLY A 419 17.73 -10.46 -8.44
N GLU A 420 16.76 -11.34 -8.19
CA GLU A 420 16.83 -12.34 -7.12
C GLU A 420 18.01 -13.30 -7.31
N VAL A 421 18.34 -13.65 -8.56
CA VAL A 421 19.49 -14.52 -8.88
C VAL A 421 20.80 -13.83 -8.53
N PHE A 422 20.96 -12.57 -8.91
CA PHE A 422 22.15 -11.77 -8.62
C PHE A 422 22.31 -11.52 -7.11
N SER A 423 21.21 -11.14 -6.45
CA SER A 423 21.16 -10.95 -5.00
C SER A 423 21.62 -12.20 -4.24
N ARG A 424 21.21 -13.39 -4.67
CA ARG A 424 21.66 -14.67 -4.08
C ARG A 424 23.15 -14.91 -4.28
N ARG A 425 23.70 -14.57 -5.44
CA ARG A 425 25.13 -14.71 -5.75
C ARG A 425 25.98 -13.75 -4.92
N ILE A 426 25.52 -12.51 -4.78
CA ILE A 426 26.16 -11.49 -3.93
C ILE A 426 26.23 -11.97 -2.48
N ARG A 427 25.14 -12.51 -1.92
CA ARG A 427 25.14 -13.07 -0.55
C ARG A 427 26.22 -14.12 -0.33
N ARG A 428 26.42 -14.99 -1.32
CA ARG A 428 27.48 -16.01 -1.24
C ARG A 428 28.88 -15.37 -1.27
N LYS A 429 29.11 -14.40 -2.16
CA LYS A 429 30.38 -13.68 -2.23
C LYS A 429 30.69 -12.91 -0.94
N ILE A 430 29.67 -12.30 -0.34
CA ILE A 430 29.79 -11.66 0.98
C ILE A 430 30.18 -12.71 2.02
N CYS A 431 29.48 -13.84 2.12
CA CYS A 431 29.83 -14.91 3.07
C CYS A 431 31.28 -15.38 2.91
N SER A 432 31.74 -15.61 1.68
CA SER A 432 33.12 -16.04 1.42
C SER A 432 34.16 -14.99 1.79
N SER A 433 33.80 -13.69 1.75
CA SER A 433 34.69 -12.61 2.17
C SER A 433 34.91 -12.61 3.69
N PHE A 434 33.88 -12.94 4.46
CA PHE A 434 33.94 -12.99 5.93
C PHE A 434 34.53 -14.30 6.46
N TYR A 435 34.28 -15.42 5.77
CA TYR A 435 34.74 -16.76 6.16
C TYR A 435 35.60 -17.39 5.05
N ARG A 436 36.79 -16.82 4.83
CA ARG A 436 37.70 -17.22 3.73
C ARG A 436 38.19 -18.65 3.89
N ASP A 437 38.69 -19.00 5.08
CA ASP A 437 39.24 -20.34 5.36
C ASP A 437 38.24 -21.45 5.03
N ARG A 438 36.97 -21.27 5.42
CA ARG A 438 35.89 -22.22 5.13
C ARG A 438 35.56 -22.33 3.64
N GLU A 439 35.64 -21.24 2.88
CA GLU A 439 35.38 -21.29 1.44
C GLU A 439 36.59 -21.91 0.69
N GLU A 440 37.81 -21.75 1.18
CA GLU A 440 39.01 -22.42 0.66
C GLU A 440 38.95 -23.94 0.86
N GLU A 441 38.66 -24.40 2.08
CA GLU A 441 38.43 -25.83 2.38
C GLU A 441 37.32 -26.42 1.49
N ARG A 442 36.23 -25.69 1.32
CA ARG A 442 35.11 -26.08 0.46
C ARG A 442 35.52 -26.17 -1.00
N ALA A 443 36.32 -25.23 -1.50
CA ALA A 443 36.79 -25.22 -2.89
C ALA A 443 37.70 -26.42 -3.16
N LEU A 444 38.58 -26.77 -2.22
CA LEU A 444 39.42 -27.96 -2.27
C LEU A 444 38.57 -29.24 -2.24
N TYR A 445 37.59 -29.34 -1.33
CA TYR A 445 36.68 -30.49 -1.27
C TYR A 445 35.91 -30.69 -2.59
N LEU A 446 35.36 -29.61 -3.17
CA LEU A 446 34.65 -29.66 -4.45
C LEU A 446 35.56 -30.07 -5.60
N ARG A 447 36.79 -29.55 -5.64
CA ARG A 447 37.79 -29.92 -6.65
C ARG A 447 38.08 -31.43 -6.57
N ASN A 448 38.40 -31.93 -5.39
CA ASN A 448 38.70 -33.35 -5.18
C ASN A 448 37.52 -34.24 -5.56
N LYS A 449 36.28 -33.83 -5.20
CA LYS A 449 35.07 -34.56 -5.58
C LYS A 449 34.83 -34.59 -7.09
N ILE A 450 35.17 -33.52 -7.81
CA ILE A 450 35.06 -33.48 -9.28
C ILE A 450 36.11 -34.39 -9.91
N LEU A 451 37.35 -34.36 -9.41
CA LEU A 451 38.42 -35.22 -9.90
C LEU A 451 38.05 -36.71 -9.73
N LEU A 452 37.56 -37.11 -8.55
CA LEU A 452 37.10 -38.49 -8.31
C LEU A 452 36.00 -38.93 -9.29
N LYS A 453 35.04 -38.03 -9.60
CA LYS A 453 33.99 -38.35 -10.57
C LYS A 453 34.53 -38.53 -11.99
N LEU A 454 35.51 -37.72 -12.39
CA LEU A 454 36.12 -37.83 -13.72
C LEU A 454 36.98 -39.10 -13.83
N GLU A 455 37.60 -39.52 -12.74
CA GLU A 455 38.38 -40.77 -12.66
C GLU A 455 37.47 -42.00 -12.70
N ASP A 456 36.33 -41.98 -12.00
CA ASP A 456 35.28 -43.01 -12.10
C ASP A 456 34.69 -43.09 -13.52
N GLU A 457 34.43 -41.94 -14.18
CA GLU A 457 33.91 -41.91 -15.56
C GLU A 457 34.97 -42.35 -16.59
N GLY A 458 36.26 -42.13 -16.31
CA GLY A 458 37.39 -42.55 -17.16
C GLY A 458 37.81 -44.02 -16.99
N ASN A 459 37.55 -44.64 -15.85
CA ASN A 459 37.78 -46.08 -15.62
C ASN A 459 36.65 -46.98 -16.17
N ILE A 460 35.57 -46.39 -16.71
CA ILE A 460 34.43 -47.11 -17.31
C ILE A 460 34.50 -47.09 -18.85
N SER A 461 35.47 -46.39 -19.45
CA SER A 461 35.79 -46.43 -20.88
C SER A 461 37.00 -47.31 -21.14
#